data_AF-A0A843LWG9-F1
#
_entry.id   AF-A0A843LWG9-F1
#
_cell.length_a   1.000
_cell.length_b   1.000
_cell.length_c   1.000
_cell.angle_alpha   90.00
_cell.angle_beta   90.00
_cell.angle_gamma   90.00
#
_symmetry.space_group_name_H-M   'P 1'
#
loop_
_entity.id
_entity.type
_entity.pdbx_description
1 polymer ?
#
loop_
_entity_poly.entity_id
_entity_poly.type
_entity_poly.pdbx_seq_one_letter_code
_entity_poly.pdbx_strand_id
1 'polypeptide(L)' 'LTHRKGVDKSLEKVGEEAVEFILAAKNQVPERTVSEAADLLFHLLVAFQALGIDPADVLDELAARRK' A
#
# COMPACT_ATOMS: atom_id res chain seq x y z
N LEU A 1 1.44 -15.74 8.34
CA LEU A 1 0.57 -15.18 7.28
C LEU A 1 0.06 -16.25 6.30
N THR A 2 -0.11 -17.51 6.73
CA THR A 2 -0.40 -18.67 5.85
C THR A 2 -1.89 -18.94 5.59
N HIS A 3 -2.79 -18.06 6.03
CA HIS A 3 -4.23 -18.19 5.79
C HIS A 3 -4.66 -17.20 4.70
N ARG A 4 -5.35 -17.70 3.65
CA ARG A 4 -5.93 -16.89 2.56
C ARG A 4 -6.73 -15.68 3.09
N LYS A 5 -7.44 -15.86 4.21
CA LYS A 5 -8.18 -14.80 4.93
C LYS A 5 -7.31 -13.59 5.32
N GLY A 6 -6.02 -13.77 5.58
CA GLY A 6 -5.10 -12.68 5.89
C GLY A 6 -4.70 -11.86 4.67
N VAL A 7 -4.63 -12.50 3.50
CA VAL A 7 -4.33 -11.85 2.22
C VAL A 7 -5.52 -11.03 1.77
N ASP A 8 -6.71 -11.63 1.77
CA ASP A 8 -7.97 -10.97 1.38
C ASP A 8 -8.19 -9.72 2.22
N LYS A 9 -8.01 -9.82 3.54
CA LYS A 9 -8.11 -8.68 4.45
C LYS A 9 -7.06 -7.60 4.17
N SER A 10 -5.83 -7.97 3.80
CA SER A 10 -4.80 -6.99 3.45
C SER A 10 -5.15 -6.24 2.16
N LEU A 11 -5.70 -6.93 1.17
CA LEU A 11 -6.13 -6.32 -0.09
C LEU A 11 -7.34 -5.40 0.09
N GLU A 12 -8.31 -5.79 0.93
CA GLU A 12 -9.41 -4.91 1.35
C GLU A 12 -8.88 -3.62 1.97
N LYS A 13 -7.92 -3.73 2.90
CA LYS A 13 -7.28 -2.58 3.52
C LYS A 13 -6.52 -1.71 2.51
N VAL A 14 -5.78 -2.29 1.55
CA VAL A 14 -5.13 -1.49 0.48
C VAL A 14 -6.15 -0.61 -0.25
N GLY A 15 -7.33 -1.14 -0.55
CA GLY A 15 -8.41 -0.37 -1.19
C GLY A 15 -8.97 0.74 -0.30
N GLU A 16 -9.21 0.46 0.97
CA GLU A 16 -9.69 1.43 1.97
C GLU A 16 -8.69 2.58 2.15
N GLU A 17 -7.42 2.26 2.46
CA GLU A 17 -6.37 3.26 2.71
C GLU A 17 -6.08 4.12 1.48
N ALA A 18 -6.19 3.55 0.28
CA ALA A 18 -6.05 4.33 -0.96
C ALA A 18 -7.15 5.40 -1.08
N VAL A 19 -8.40 5.08 -0.74
CA VAL A 19 -9.50 6.04 -0.76
C VAL A 19 -9.30 7.09 0.33
N GLU A 20 -8.91 6.69 1.54
CA GLU A 20 -8.65 7.63 2.64
C GLU A 20 -7.49 8.57 2.32
N PHE A 21 -6.39 8.07 1.77
CA PHE A 21 -5.27 8.89 1.29
C PHE A 21 -5.71 9.91 0.24
N ILE A 22 -6.48 9.49 -0.77
CA ILE A 22 -7.01 10.37 -1.81
C ILE A 22 -7.85 11.50 -1.19
N LEU A 23 -8.73 11.16 -0.25
CA LEU A 23 -9.60 12.12 0.43
C LEU A 23 -8.80 13.09 1.31
N ALA A 24 -7.83 12.60 2.08
CA ALA A 24 -6.97 13.41 2.93
C ALA A 24 -6.12 14.40 2.10
N ALA A 25 -5.54 13.92 1.01
CA ALA A 25 -4.76 14.74 0.08
C ALA A 25 -5.63 15.81 -0.60
N LYS A 26 -6.82 15.42 -1.09
CA LYS A 26 -7.78 16.34 -1.73
C LYS A 26 -8.24 17.44 -0.77
N ASN A 27 -8.43 17.10 0.51
CA ASN A 27 -8.89 18.03 1.54
C ASN A 27 -7.74 18.85 2.17
N GLN A 28 -6.51 18.71 1.70
CA GLN A 28 -5.33 19.44 2.19
C GLN A 28 -5.12 19.28 3.70
N VAL A 29 -5.23 18.05 4.20
CA VAL A 29 -4.95 17.70 5.61
C VAL A 29 -3.59 16.97 5.67
N PRO A 30 -2.45 17.66 5.88
CA PRO A 30 -1.13 17.08 5.69
C PRO A 30 -0.84 15.92 6.65
N GLU A 31 -1.21 16.05 7.92
CA GLU A 31 -0.96 15.03 8.95
C GLU A 31 -1.71 13.75 8.62
N ARG A 32 -2.98 13.89 8.21
CA ARG A 32 -3.80 12.75 7.78
C ARG A 32 -3.26 12.14 6.49
N THR A 33 -2.86 12.96 5.53
CA THR A 33 -2.28 12.47 4.26
C THR A 33 -1.05 11.60 4.52
N VAL A 34 -0.16 12.01 5.42
CA VAL A 34 1.01 11.22 5.81
C VAL A 34 0.61 9.93 6.52
N SER A 35 -0.39 9.99 7.42
CA SER A 35 -0.92 8.81 8.12
C SER A 35 -1.48 7.77 7.15
N GLU A 36 -2.42 8.14 6.27
CA GLU A 36 -3.04 7.18 5.35
C GLU A 36 -2.03 6.67 4.31
N ALA A 37 -1.03 7.48 3.93
CA ALA A 37 0.05 7.03 3.07
C ALA A 37 0.90 5.94 3.75
N ALA A 38 1.17 6.08 5.04
CA ALA A 38 1.90 5.07 5.81
C ALA A 38 1.10 3.77 5.94
N ASP A 39 -0.19 3.86 6.21
CA ASP A 39 -1.09 2.69 6.30
C ASP A 39 -1.25 1.99 4.95
N LEU A 40 -1.38 2.75 3.86
CA LEU A 40 -1.37 2.21 2.50
C LEU A 40 -0.07 1.44 2.19
N LEU A 41 1.09 2.02 2.50
CA LEU A 41 2.38 1.37 2.28
C LEU A 41 2.52 0.10 3.14
N PHE A 42 2.10 0.15 4.40
CA PHE A 42 2.11 -1.01 5.28
C PHE A 42 1.28 -2.17 4.70
N HIS A 43 0.04 -1.90 4.29
CA HIS A 43 -0.85 -2.91 3.74
C HIS A 43 -0.39 -3.44 2.37
N LEU A 44 0.28 -2.61 1.56
CA LEU A 44 0.96 -3.06 0.33
C LEU A 44 2.10 -4.04 0.65
N LEU A 45 2.96 -3.74 1.63
CA LEU A 45 4.07 -4.63 2.02
C LEU A 45 3.56 -5.97 2.56
N VAL A 46 2.48 -5.97 3.35
CA VAL A 46 1.83 -7.20 3.82
C VAL A 46 1.24 -8.00 2.65
N ALA A 47 0.62 -7.33 1.67
CA ALA A 47 0.12 -7.98 0.46
C ALA A 47 1.25 -8.59 -0.38
N PHE A 48 2.39 -7.90 -0.52
CA PHE A 48 3.56 -8.43 -1.23
C PHE A 48 4.09 -9.71 -0.58
N GLN A 49 4.28 -9.70 0.74
CA GLN A 49 4.70 -10.89 1.48
C GLN A 49 3.74 -12.07 1.29
N ALA A 50 2.43 -11.79 1.25
CA ALA A 50 1.40 -12.80 1.03
C ALA A 50 1.36 -13.35 -0.40
N LEU A 51 1.69 -12.52 -1.39
CA LEU A 51 1.73 -12.88 -2.81
C LEU A 51 3.10 -13.43 -3.24
N GLY A 52 4.10 -13.44 -2.36
CA GLY A 52 5.47 -13.86 -2.68
C GLY A 52 6.21 -12.88 -3.56
N ILE A 53 5.85 -11.59 -3.50
CA ILE A 53 6.52 -10.50 -4.23
C ILE A 53 7.59 -9.91 -3.32
N ASP A 54 8.81 -9.76 -3.83
CA ASP A 54 9.87 -9.03 -3.13
C ASP A 54 9.67 -7.52 -3.36
N PRO A 55 9.64 -6.68 -2.32
CA PRO A 55 9.63 -5.23 -2.49
C PRO A 55 10.76 -4.70 -3.39
N ALA A 56 11.90 -5.39 -3.46
CA ALA A 56 13.00 -5.04 -4.36
C ALA A 56 12.58 -5.08 -5.84
N ASP A 57 11.77 -6.06 -6.25
CA ASP A 57 11.28 -6.17 -7.63
C ASP A 57 10.44 -4.94 -8.03
N VAL A 58 9.64 -4.43 -7.08
CA VAL A 58 8.83 -3.21 -7.29
C VAL A 58 9.70 -1.97 -7.38
N LEU A 59 10.76 -1.89 -6.57
CA LEU A 59 11.71 -0.77 -6.62
C LEU A 59 12.51 -0.76 -7.92
N ASP A 60 12.91 -1.93 -8.42
CA ASP A 60 13.59 -2.08 -9.71
C ASP A 60 12.70 -1.63 -10.87
N GLU A 61 11.42 -2.02 -10.85
CA GLU A 61 10.41 -1.55 -11.80
C GLU A 61 10.23 -0.02 -11.73
N LEU A 62 10.15 0.56 -10.52
CA LEU A 62 10.07 2.01 -10.36
C LEU A 62 11.32 2.74 -10.88
N ALA A 63 12.51 2.17 -10.68
CA ALA A 63 13.76 2.71 -11.20
C ALA A 63 13.80 2.64 -12.74
N ALA A 64 13.29 1.56 -13.33
CA ALA A 64 13.21 1.41 -14.78
C ALA A 64 12.33 2.46 -15.47
N ARG A 65 11.24 2.91 -14.81
CA ARG A 65 10.33 3.96 -15.32
C ARG A 65 10.93 5.37 -15.40
N ARG A 66 12.05 5.60 -14.71
CA ARG A 66 12.72 6.91 -14.68
C ARG A 66 13.84 7.05 -15.72
N LYS A 67 14.03 6.05 -16.58
CA LYS A 67 14.85 6.13 -17.80
C LYS A 67 14.01 6.57 -18.99
#